data_AF-A0A1G8NV44-F1
#
_entry.id   AF-A0A1G8NV44-F1
#
_cell.length_a   1.000
_cell.length_b   1.000
_cell.length_c   1.000
_cell.angle_alpha   90.00
_cell.angle_beta   90.00
_cell.angle_gamma   90.00
#
_symmetry.space_group_name_H-M   'P 1'
#
loop_
_entity.id
_entity.type
_entity.pdbx_description
1 polymer ?
#
loop_
_entity_poly.entity_id
_entity_poly.type
_entity_poly.pdbx_seq_one_letter_code
_entity_poly.pdbx_strand_id
1 'polypeptide(L)'
;MKKGLSALVLLLPLIGHTADIPKAVSDEVAAREARGNQALAVNLWDSNVRACESRNLPTLFSIMKTVDTRLEAQPDDHQKYRARFVYSGCRQMLLNVASLNGACLNKIPDEQSQQYASKRWKDDSAQCAREIESPDLGYDVTKPVDRKQELLSEGYTGDEAEEVMRVMRKAAGENE
;
A
#
# COMPACT_ATOMS: atom_id res chain seq x y z
N MET A 1 -4.22 -72.22 -3.70
CA MET A 1 -4.26 -71.33 -2.52
C MET A 1 -3.50 -70.05 -2.87
N LYS A 2 -4.22 -68.94 -3.15
CA LYS A 2 -3.61 -67.64 -3.47
C LYS A 2 -3.59 -66.78 -2.20
N LYS A 3 -2.41 -66.29 -1.81
CA LYS A 3 -2.22 -65.37 -0.68
C LYS A 3 -2.59 -63.96 -1.14
N GLY A 4 -3.59 -63.35 -0.50
CA GLY A 4 -3.94 -61.95 -0.72
C GLY A 4 -3.14 -61.06 0.23
N LEU A 5 -2.29 -60.18 -0.30
CA LEU A 5 -1.76 -59.03 0.42
C LEU A 5 -2.90 -58.01 0.59
N SER A 6 -3.26 -57.68 1.82
CA SER A 6 -4.04 -56.47 2.10
C SER A 6 -3.08 -55.28 2.18
N ALA A 7 -3.18 -54.36 1.23
CA ALA A 7 -2.51 -53.08 1.26
C ALA A 7 -3.22 -52.18 2.29
N LEU A 8 -2.49 -51.77 3.33
CA LEU A 8 -2.92 -50.80 4.30
C LEU A 8 -2.83 -49.41 3.66
N VAL A 9 -3.97 -48.86 3.22
CA VAL A 9 -4.06 -47.48 2.72
C VAL A 9 -3.93 -46.54 3.92
N LEU A 10 -2.74 -45.99 4.12
CA LEU A 10 -2.49 -44.87 5.01
C LEU A 10 -3.14 -43.61 4.40
N LEU A 11 -4.36 -43.32 4.82
CA LEU A 11 -4.98 -42.00 4.65
C LEU A 11 -4.23 -41.00 5.54
N LEU A 12 -3.26 -40.30 4.96
CA LEU A 12 -2.72 -39.08 5.54
C LEU A 12 -3.77 -37.97 5.36
N PRO A 13 -4.23 -37.30 6.44
CA PRO A 13 -5.00 -36.09 6.28
C PRO A 13 -4.09 -35.02 5.66
N LEU A 14 -4.43 -34.58 4.45
CA LEU A 14 -3.94 -33.35 3.85
C LEU A 14 -4.46 -32.20 4.71
N ILE A 15 -3.68 -31.84 5.73
CA ILE A 15 -3.95 -30.65 6.51
C ILE A 15 -3.45 -29.45 5.72
N GLY A 16 -4.29 -28.95 4.81
CA GLY A 16 -4.13 -27.64 4.19
C GLY A 16 -4.39 -26.55 5.22
N HIS A 17 -3.43 -26.29 6.10
CA HIS A 17 -3.40 -25.04 6.86
C HIS A 17 -2.91 -23.95 5.91
N THR A 18 -3.81 -23.15 5.35
CA THR A 18 -3.48 -21.75 5.07
C THR A 18 -3.20 -21.12 6.42
N ALA A 19 -1.95 -21.17 6.87
CA ALA A 19 -1.51 -20.45 8.05
C ALA A 19 -1.69 -18.96 7.72
N ASP A 20 -2.81 -18.40 8.15
CA ASP A 20 -3.10 -16.97 8.10
C ASP A 20 -1.96 -16.30 8.86
N ILE A 21 -0.96 -15.79 8.13
CA ILE A 21 0.22 -15.17 8.74
C ILE A 21 -0.31 -14.10 9.68
N PRO A 22 -0.01 -14.12 10.99
CA PRO A 22 -0.60 -13.16 11.90
C PRO A 22 -0.30 -11.74 11.42
N LYS A 23 -1.34 -10.93 11.17
CA LYS A 23 -1.16 -9.51 10.83
C LYS A 23 -0.48 -8.84 12.04
N ALA A 24 0.65 -8.16 11.85
CA ALA A 24 1.27 -7.42 12.95
C ALA A 24 0.40 -6.24 13.45
N VAL A 25 -0.58 -5.84 12.64
CA VAL A 25 -1.56 -4.79 12.89
C VAL A 25 -2.92 -5.30 12.45
N SER A 26 -3.93 -5.23 13.31
CA SER A 26 -5.30 -5.63 12.95
C SER A 26 -5.93 -4.64 11.97
N ASP A 27 -6.96 -5.08 11.25
CA ASP A 27 -7.70 -4.20 10.31
C ASP A 27 -8.32 -2.99 11.02
N GLU A 28 -8.77 -3.16 12.28
CA GLU A 28 -9.29 -2.07 13.11
C GLU A 28 -8.21 -1.04 13.46
N VAL A 29 -7.00 -1.50 13.83
CA VAL A 29 -5.88 -0.60 14.12
C VAL A 29 -5.48 0.15 12.86
N ALA A 30 -5.37 -0.54 11.71
CA ALA A 30 -5.06 0.09 10.42
C ALA A 30 -6.12 1.12 10.01
N ALA A 31 -7.41 0.83 10.20
CA ALA A 31 -8.49 1.77 9.92
C ALA A 31 -8.41 3.04 10.81
N ARG A 32 -8.07 2.86 12.10
CA ARG A 32 -7.87 3.98 13.03
C ARG A 32 -6.65 4.82 12.66
N GLU A 33 -5.54 4.18 12.27
CA GLU A 33 -4.35 4.85 11.75
C GLU A 33 -4.69 5.65 10.48
N ALA A 34 -5.43 5.06 9.54
CA ALA A 34 -5.86 5.70 8.29
C ALA A 34 -6.66 6.98 8.53
N ARG A 35 -7.69 6.92 9.39
CA ARG A 35 -8.48 8.11 9.79
C ARG A 35 -7.60 9.16 10.47
N GLY A 36 -6.68 8.72 11.32
CA GLY A 36 -5.71 9.60 11.98
C GLY A 36 -4.75 10.28 11.00
N ASN A 37 -4.35 9.58 9.94
CA ASN A 37 -3.49 10.12 8.88
C ASN A 37 -4.25 11.12 8.01
N GLN A 38 -5.48 10.79 7.62
CA GLN A 38 -6.36 11.69 6.86
C GLN A 38 -6.55 13.01 7.60
N ALA A 39 -6.99 12.95 8.87
CA ALA A 39 -7.26 14.14 9.67
C ALA A 39 -5.99 14.99 9.86
N LEU A 40 -4.85 14.34 10.15
CA LEU A 40 -3.57 15.03 10.29
C LEU A 40 -3.15 15.70 8.98
N ALA A 41 -3.19 14.98 7.86
CA ALA A 41 -2.78 15.50 6.57
C ALA A 41 -3.63 16.71 6.16
N VAL A 42 -4.96 16.64 6.33
CA VAL A 42 -5.87 17.75 6.04
C VAL A 42 -5.51 18.99 6.87
N ASN A 43 -5.28 18.82 8.17
CA ASN A 43 -4.90 19.93 9.06
C ASN A 43 -3.54 20.54 8.68
N LEU A 44 -2.59 19.72 8.23
CA LEU A 44 -1.26 20.18 7.86
C LEU A 44 -1.20 20.81 6.47
N TRP A 45 -2.04 20.38 5.51
CA TRP A 45 -1.98 20.83 4.12
C TRP A 45 -2.07 22.35 3.99
N ASP A 46 -3.14 22.95 4.51
CA ASP A 46 -3.36 24.40 4.43
C ASP A 46 -2.27 25.19 5.17
N SER A 47 -1.80 24.66 6.30
CA SER A 47 -0.72 25.27 7.08
C SER A 47 0.61 25.21 6.33
N ASN A 48 0.86 24.13 5.59
CA ASN A 48 2.04 23.93 4.76
C ASN A 48 2.05 24.89 3.57
N VAL A 49 0.91 25.03 2.88
CA VAL A 49 0.75 25.99 1.76
C VAL A 49 1.05 27.42 2.23
N ARG A 50 0.39 27.87 3.31
CA ARG A 50 0.63 29.22 3.86
C ARG A 50 2.07 29.43 4.32
N ALA A 51 2.68 28.42 4.95
CA ALA A 51 4.07 28.50 5.39
C ALA A 51 5.05 28.56 4.21
N CYS A 52 4.72 27.89 3.10
CA CYS A 52 5.49 27.94 1.86
C CYS A 52 5.49 29.33 1.24
N GLU A 53 4.31 29.91 1.05
CA GLU A 53 4.10 31.23 0.45
C GLU A 53 4.78 32.33 1.27
N SER A 54 4.64 32.27 2.60
CA SER A 54 5.23 33.24 3.53
C SER A 54 6.70 32.96 3.89
N ARG A 55 7.30 31.88 3.34
CA ARG A 55 8.66 31.42 3.68
C ARG A 55 8.87 31.22 5.18
N ASN A 56 7.84 30.78 5.90
CA ASN A 56 7.91 30.52 7.34
C ASN A 56 8.62 29.18 7.60
N LEU A 57 9.96 29.22 7.59
CA LEU A 57 10.82 28.04 7.80
C LEU A 57 10.56 27.32 9.14
N PRO A 58 10.38 28.01 10.29
CA PRO A 58 10.04 27.32 11.55
C PRO A 58 8.78 26.46 11.45
N THR A 59 7.72 26.97 10.81
CA THR A 59 6.50 26.19 10.57
C THR A 59 6.75 25.03 9.62
N LEU A 60 7.51 25.24 8.53
CA LEU A 60 7.84 24.15 7.60
C LEU A 60 8.60 23.01 8.29
N PHE A 61 9.61 23.30 9.11
CA PHE A 61 10.34 22.28 9.87
C PHE A 61 9.44 21.56 10.89
N SER A 62 8.55 22.29 11.57
CA SER A 62 7.59 21.69 12.50
C SER A 62 6.63 20.73 11.80
N ILE A 63 6.15 21.09 10.61
CA ILE A 63 5.29 20.24 9.79
C ILE A 63 6.04 18.99 9.37
N MET A 64 7.25 19.12 8.81
CA MET A 64 8.07 17.98 8.38
C MET A 64 8.29 17.00 9.54
N LYS A 65 8.73 17.50 10.70
CA LYS A 65 8.94 16.66 11.90
C LYS A 65 7.65 15.92 12.32
N THR A 66 6.50 16.59 12.22
CA THR A 66 5.21 15.98 12.58
C THR A 66 4.85 14.84 11.61
N VAL A 67 5.07 15.05 10.31
CA VAL A 67 4.82 14.02 9.29
C VAL A 67 5.78 12.85 9.45
N ASP A 68 7.09 13.11 9.60
CA ASP A 68 8.11 12.07 9.78
C ASP A 68 7.81 11.21 11.00
N THR A 69 7.53 11.83 12.15
CA THR A 69 7.16 11.13 13.39
C THR A 69 5.95 10.21 13.17
N ARG A 70 4.95 10.66 12.40
CA ARG A 70 3.76 9.87 12.11
C ARG A 70 4.06 8.68 11.20
N LEU A 71 4.87 8.89 10.15
CA LEU A 71 5.23 7.86 9.19
C LEU A 71 6.17 6.81 9.81
N GLU A 72 7.13 7.22 10.64
CA GLU A 72 8.04 6.32 11.35
C GLU A 72 7.29 5.38 12.32
N ALA A 73 6.22 5.86 12.94
CA ALA A 73 5.36 5.04 13.79
C ALA A 73 4.55 3.97 13.01
N GLN A 74 4.53 4.06 11.67
CA GLN A 74 3.73 3.21 10.78
C GLN A 74 4.61 2.57 9.70
N PRO A 75 5.49 1.62 10.08
CA PRO A 75 6.31 0.89 9.12
C PRO A 75 5.44 0.17 8.06
N ASP A 76 5.99 0.09 6.85
CA ASP A 76 5.31 -0.29 5.61
C ASP A 76 5.90 -1.56 4.97
N ASP A 77 6.41 -2.48 5.79
CA ASP A 77 6.67 -3.84 5.30
C ASP A 77 5.36 -4.51 4.87
N HIS A 78 5.26 -4.82 3.56
CA HIS A 78 4.05 -5.34 2.93
C HIS A 78 3.63 -6.72 3.40
N GLN A 79 4.56 -7.56 3.86
CA GLN A 79 4.25 -8.90 4.36
C GLN A 79 3.76 -8.83 5.80
N LYS A 80 4.39 -7.97 6.61
CA LYS A 80 4.12 -7.86 8.05
C LYS A 80 2.92 -6.97 8.38
N TYR A 81 2.74 -5.87 7.63
CA TYR A 81 1.73 -4.83 7.92
C TYR A 81 0.64 -4.74 6.85
N ARG A 82 0.24 -5.88 6.25
CA ARG A 82 -0.73 -5.96 5.15
C ARG A 82 -2.02 -5.15 5.38
N ALA A 83 -2.53 -5.09 6.60
CA ALA A 83 -3.75 -4.33 6.94
C ALA A 83 -3.64 -2.83 6.60
N ARG A 84 -2.43 -2.25 6.66
CA ARG A 84 -2.21 -0.83 6.35
C ARG A 84 -2.29 -0.53 4.86
N PHE A 85 -2.02 -1.51 4.00
CA PHE A 85 -1.99 -1.31 2.54
C PHE A 85 -3.38 -1.09 1.95
N VAL A 86 -4.42 -1.60 2.60
CA VAL A 86 -5.82 -1.29 2.27
C VAL A 86 -6.10 0.21 2.33
N TYR A 87 -5.31 0.96 3.11
CA TYR A 87 -5.45 2.40 3.34
C TYR A 87 -4.27 3.21 2.79
N SER A 88 -3.66 2.74 1.69
CA SER A 88 -2.46 3.33 1.10
C SER A 88 -2.64 4.82 0.74
N GLY A 89 -3.80 5.22 0.24
CA GLY A 89 -4.15 6.59 -0.09
C GLY A 89 -4.07 7.51 1.13
N CYS A 90 -4.50 7.04 2.30
CA CYS A 90 -4.41 7.83 3.54
C CYS A 90 -2.96 8.07 3.99
N ARG A 91 -2.06 7.12 3.73
CA ARG A 91 -0.61 7.33 3.92
C ARG A 91 -0.05 8.29 2.86
N GLN A 92 -0.52 8.20 1.61
CA GLN A 92 -0.08 9.11 0.54
C GLN A 92 -0.46 10.56 0.80
N MET A 93 -1.57 10.83 1.48
CA MET A 93 -1.90 12.20 1.91
C MET A 93 -0.79 12.82 2.77
N LEU A 94 -0.19 12.07 3.70
CA LEU A 94 0.95 12.55 4.49
C LEU A 94 2.21 12.75 3.63
N LEU A 95 2.48 11.84 2.69
CA LEU A 95 3.60 12.01 1.76
C LEU A 95 3.43 13.21 0.82
N ASN A 96 2.20 13.56 0.44
CA ASN A 96 1.93 14.78 -0.32
C ASN A 96 2.28 16.03 0.49
N VAL A 97 1.94 16.05 1.78
CA VAL A 97 2.35 17.14 2.69
C VAL A 97 3.88 17.20 2.78
N ALA A 98 4.56 16.08 3.03
CA ALA A 98 6.03 16.03 3.10
C ALA A 98 6.70 16.48 1.79
N SER A 99 6.19 16.02 0.65
CA SER A 99 6.72 16.37 -0.67
C SER A 99 6.62 17.88 -0.95
N LEU A 100 5.44 18.47 -0.72
CA LEU A 100 5.27 19.90 -0.86
C LEU A 100 6.14 20.67 0.15
N ASN A 101 6.20 20.23 1.40
CA ASN A 101 7.02 20.86 2.43
C ASN A 101 8.51 20.86 2.06
N GLY A 102 9.03 19.72 1.61
CA GLY A 102 10.41 19.58 1.15
C GLY A 102 10.72 20.45 -0.06
N ALA A 103 9.79 20.57 -1.01
CA ALA A 103 9.92 21.52 -2.11
C ALA A 103 10.04 22.97 -1.59
N CYS A 104 9.16 23.36 -0.67
CA CYS A 104 9.09 24.69 -0.07
C CYS A 104 10.34 25.06 0.76
N LEU A 105 10.94 24.09 1.46
CA LEU A 105 12.21 24.30 2.18
C LEU A 105 13.34 24.71 1.23
N ASN A 106 13.39 24.12 0.03
CA ASN A 106 14.38 24.48 -0.99
C ASN A 106 14.08 25.83 -1.65
N LYS A 107 12.88 26.00 -2.19
CA LYS A 107 12.42 27.23 -2.87
C LYS A 107 10.90 27.30 -2.90
N ILE A 108 10.33 28.46 -3.22
CA ILE A 108 8.90 28.52 -3.57
C ILE A 108 8.71 27.70 -4.86
N PRO A 109 7.83 26.68 -4.88
CA PRO A 109 7.56 25.91 -6.08
C PRO A 109 6.94 26.80 -7.16
N ASP A 110 7.27 26.53 -8.42
CA ASP A 110 6.61 27.21 -9.54
C ASP A 110 5.14 26.78 -9.66
N GLU A 111 4.38 27.52 -10.48
CA GLU A 111 2.94 27.29 -10.66
C GLU A 111 2.63 25.86 -11.10
N GLN A 112 3.41 25.30 -12.04
CA GLN A 112 3.22 23.94 -12.52
C GLN A 112 3.39 22.91 -11.39
N SER A 113 4.41 23.09 -10.54
CA SER A 113 4.65 22.23 -9.39
C SER A 113 3.52 22.32 -8.36
N GLN A 114 2.99 23.53 -8.12
CA GLN A 114 1.85 23.74 -7.21
C GLN A 114 0.56 23.11 -7.75
N GLN A 115 0.30 23.24 -9.06
CA GLN A 115 -0.85 22.61 -9.72
C GLN A 115 -0.75 21.08 -9.63
N TYR A 116 0.43 20.52 -9.88
CA TYR A 116 0.68 19.08 -9.76
C TYR A 116 0.46 18.59 -8.31
N ALA A 117 1.03 19.29 -7.33
CA ALA A 117 0.85 18.96 -5.91
C ALA A 117 -0.64 19.01 -5.49
N SER A 118 -1.37 20.03 -5.96
CA SER A 118 -2.81 20.18 -5.68
C SER A 118 -3.64 19.07 -6.34
N LYS A 119 -3.28 18.67 -7.56
CA LYS A 119 -3.94 17.54 -8.24
C LYS A 119 -3.71 16.24 -7.47
N ARG A 120 -2.45 15.94 -7.12
CA ARG A 120 -2.08 14.76 -6.33
C ARG A 120 -2.81 14.73 -5.00
N TRP A 121 -2.84 15.86 -4.29
CA TRP A 121 -3.58 16.01 -3.05
C TRP A 121 -5.06 15.64 -3.22
N LYS A 122 -5.72 16.17 -4.26
CA LYS A 122 -7.13 15.88 -4.54
C LYS A 122 -7.37 14.40 -4.83
N ASP A 123 -6.53 13.81 -5.68
CA ASP A 123 -6.66 12.40 -6.08
C ASP A 123 -6.47 11.47 -4.87
N ASP A 124 -5.40 11.68 -4.09
CA ASP A 124 -5.07 10.85 -2.93
C ASP A 124 -6.03 11.09 -1.75
N SER A 125 -6.57 12.30 -1.59
CA SER A 125 -7.65 12.58 -0.64
C SER A 125 -8.93 11.81 -0.97
N ALA A 126 -9.30 11.80 -2.26
CA ALA A 126 -10.47 11.05 -2.72
C ALA A 126 -10.24 9.54 -2.59
N GLN A 127 -9.04 9.05 -2.86
CA GLN A 127 -8.67 7.66 -2.63
C GLN A 127 -8.78 7.28 -1.16
N CYS A 128 -8.16 8.04 -0.25
CA CYS A 128 -8.24 7.78 1.18
C CYS A 128 -9.69 7.77 1.69
N ALA A 129 -10.54 8.69 1.19
CA ALA A 129 -11.96 8.69 1.54
C ALA A 129 -12.65 7.38 1.15
N ARG A 130 -12.41 6.87 -0.07
CA ARG A 130 -12.95 5.58 -0.53
C ARG A 130 -12.42 4.41 0.31
N GLU A 131 -11.12 4.39 0.60
CA GLU A 131 -10.50 3.34 1.42
C GLU A 131 -11.07 3.32 2.85
N ILE A 132 -11.40 4.48 3.43
CA ILE A 132 -12.04 4.57 4.76
C ILE A 132 -13.51 4.14 4.71
N GLU A 133 -14.24 4.49 3.65
CA GLU A 133 -15.67 4.21 3.50
C GLU A 133 -15.93 2.73 3.15
N SER A 134 -15.14 2.18 2.23
CA SER A 134 -15.31 0.83 1.69
C SER A 134 -13.94 0.15 1.52
N PRO A 135 -13.27 -0.22 2.63
CA PRO A 135 -11.98 -0.90 2.56
C PRO A 135 -12.10 -2.28 1.92
N ASP A 136 -11.19 -2.61 1.00
CA ASP A 136 -11.05 -3.98 0.49
C ASP A 136 -10.26 -4.84 1.49
N LEU A 137 -10.99 -5.38 2.47
CA LEU A 137 -10.44 -6.29 3.47
C LEU A 137 -10.24 -7.72 2.93
N GLY A 138 -10.67 -8.00 1.69
CA GLY A 138 -10.52 -9.30 1.03
C GLY A 138 -9.14 -9.54 0.46
N TYR A 139 -8.27 -8.52 0.47
CA TYR A 139 -6.90 -8.60 -0.03
C TYR A 139 -6.05 -9.54 0.85
N ASP A 140 -5.93 -10.77 0.38
CA ASP A 140 -5.10 -11.82 0.96
C ASP A 140 -3.82 -11.99 0.14
N VAL A 141 -2.73 -11.36 0.60
CA VAL A 141 -1.38 -11.49 0.02
C VAL A 141 -0.80 -12.91 0.12
N THR A 142 -1.45 -13.82 0.86
CA THR A 142 -1.03 -15.22 0.97
C THR A 142 -1.69 -16.12 -0.07
N LYS A 143 -2.75 -15.65 -0.73
CA LYS A 143 -3.21 -16.31 -1.95
C LYS A 143 -2.17 -16.04 -3.03
N PRO A 144 -1.59 -17.07 -3.66
CA PRO A 144 -0.83 -16.85 -4.87
C PRO A 144 -1.76 -16.12 -5.82
N VAL A 145 -1.39 -14.87 -6.15
CA VAL A 145 -2.06 -14.15 -7.22
C VAL A 145 -1.84 -15.03 -8.44
N ASP A 146 -2.91 -15.59 -8.99
CA ASP A 146 -2.85 -16.16 -10.32
C ASP A 146 -2.60 -14.97 -11.24
N ARG A 147 -1.32 -14.62 -11.38
CA ARG A 147 -0.89 -13.41 -12.04
C ARG A 147 -1.26 -13.43 -13.51
N LYS A 148 -1.46 -14.62 -14.08
CA LYS A 148 -2.06 -14.76 -15.40
C LYS A 148 -3.52 -14.30 -15.37
N GLN A 149 -4.31 -14.73 -14.39
CA GLN A 149 -5.70 -14.27 -14.20
C GLN A 149 -5.80 -12.75 -13.97
N GLU A 150 -4.87 -12.17 -13.20
CA GLU A 150 -4.77 -10.72 -12.96
C GLU A 150 -4.50 -9.96 -14.27
N LEU A 151 -3.48 -10.36 -15.04
CA LEU A 151 -3.16 -9.77 -16.34
C LEU A 151 -4.34 -9.88 -17.32
N LEU A 152 -5.03 -11.02 -17.36
CA LEU A 152 -6.23 -11.18 -18.17
C LEU A 152 -7.35 -10.21 -17.75
N SER A 153 -7.51 -9.95 -16.45
CA SER A 153 -8.49 -8.98 -15.94
C SER A 153 -8.10 -7.52 -16.23
N GLU A 154 -6.81 -7.25 -16.40
CA GLU A 154 -6.25 -5.95 -16.82
C GLU A 154 -6.33 -5.73 -18.35
N GLY A 155 -6.85 -6.71 -19.10
CA GLY A 155 -7.09 -6.61 -20.54
C GLY A 155 -5.98 -7.18 -21.42
N TYR A 156 -4.99 -7.85 -20.84
CA TYR A 156 -3.99 -8.60 -21.61
C TYR A 156 -4.64 -9.84 -22.24
N THR A 157 -4.21 -10.18 -23.45
CA THR A 157 -4.58 -11.46 -24.08
C THR A 157 -3.86 -12.63 -23.41
N GLY A 158 -4.35 -13.86 -23.64
CA GLY A 158 -3.75 -15.06 -23.07
C GLY A 158 -2.26 -15.23 -23.39
N ASP A 159 -1.85 -14.84 -24.60
CA ASP A 159 -0.46 -14.93 -25.06
C ASP A 159 0.41 -13.82 -24.43
N GLU A 160 -0.12 -12.61 -24.28
CA GLU A 160 0.61 -11.51 -23.63
C GLU A 160 0.78 -11.75 -22.13
N ALA A 161 -0.24 -12.30 -21.47
CA ALA A 161 -0.15 -12.67 -20.07
C ALA A 161 0.90 -13.77 -19.83
N GLU A 162 0.97 -14.76 -20.73
CA GLU A 162 2.00 -15.80 -20.68
C GLU A 162 3.42 -15.23 -20.89
N GLU A 163 3.55 -14.28 -21.82
CA GLU A 163 4.82 -13.61 -22.10
C GLU A 163 5.35 -12.84 -20.91
N VAL A 164 4.48 -12.04 -20.27
CA VAL A 164 4.83 -11.30 -19.06
C VAL A 164 5.25 -12.27 -17.96
N MET A 165 4.48 -13.33 -17.72
CA MET A 165 4.82 -14.35 -16.71
C MET A 165 6.17 -15.01 -16.96
N ARG A 166 6.49 -15.32 -18.22
CA ARG A 166 7.79 -15.88 -18.61
C ARG A 166 8.94 -14.93 -18.34
N VAL A 167 8.78 -13.64 -18.64
CA VAL A 167 9.78 -12.61 -18.33
C VAL A 167 9.98 -12.47 -16.82
N MET A 168 8.90 -12.53 -16.04
CA MET A 168 8.98 -12.45 -14.58
C MET A 168 9.71 -13.64 -13.95
N ARG A 169 9.43 -14.88 -14.40
CA ARG A 169 10.15 -16.09 -13.94
C ARG A 169 11.64 -16.01 -14.24
N LYS A 170 11.99 -15.56 -15.45
CA LYS A 170 13.39 -15.36 -15.85
C LYS A 170 14.09 -14.29 -15.00
N ALA A 171 13.39 -13.21 -14.65
CA ALA A 171 13.93 -12.17 -13.77
C ALA A 171 14.10 -12.65 -12.31
N ALA A 172 13.28 -13.60 -11.88
CA ALA A 172 13.37 -14.23 -10.56
C ALA A 172 14.47 -15.32 -10.45
N GLY A 173 15.13 -15.67 -11.57
CA GLY A 173 16.14 -16.73 -11.59
C GLY A 173 15.54 -18.14 -11.55
N GLU A 174 14.24 -18.27 -11.77
CA GLU A 174 13.56 -19.56 -11.92
C GLU A 174 13.84 -20.06 -13.34
N ASN A 175 14.82 -20.96 -13.47
CA ASN A 175 15.01 -21.71 -14.71
C ASN A 175 14.04 -22.90 -14.71
N GLU A 176 13.31 -23.09 -15.81
CA GLU A 176 12.50 -24.29 -16.10
C GLU A 176 13.31 -25.59 -15.98
#